data_AF-A0A7D5H1C6-F1
#
_entry.id   AF-A0A7D5H1C6-F1
#
_cell.length_a   1.000
_cell.length_b   1.000
_cell.length_c   1.000
_cell.angle_alpha   90.00
_cell.angle_beta   90.00
_cell.angle_gamma   90.00
#
_symmetry.space_group_name_H-M   'P 1'
#
loop_
_entity.id
_entity.type
_entity.pdbx_description
1 polymer ?
#
loop_
_entity_poly.entity_id
_entity_poly.type
_entity_poly.pdbx_seq_one_letter_code
_entity_poly.pdbx_strand_id
1 'polypeptide(L)'
;MSLDELVEQSGYAKSTVSTAMKTMERLHLVHRRSIPGEGKKAYYEAETDFWHVLQEFLRREVQREIDVMTRALESAEAQLESIDSERADDDLEQIRSLKTMYERSQTLVNVLTGSSTERLTGLLNRLRRSE
;
A
#
# COMPACT_ATOMS: atom_id res chain seq x y z
N MET A 1 9.65 -9.66 -20.15
CA MET A 1 9.46 -11.10 -20.44
C MET A 1 7.98 -11.42 -20.55
N SER A 2 7.58 -12.30 -21.47
CA SER A 2 6.22 -12.82 -21.55
C SER A 2 5.93 -13.77 -20.39
N LEU A 3 4.65 -13.99 -20.09
CA LEU A 3 4.26 -14.99 -19.08
C LEU A 3 4.80 -16.39 -19.40
N ASP A 4 4.84 -16.77 -20.68
CA ASP A 4 5.30 -18.10 -21.10
C ASP A 4 6.82 -18.25 -20.92
N GLU A 5 7.60 -17.20 -21.20
CA GLU A 5 9.05 -17.17 -20.92
C GLU A 5 9.33 -17.28 -19.41
N LEU A 6 8.53 -16.61 -18.58
CA LEU A 6 8.67 -16.70 -17.12
C LEU A 6 8.35 -18.10 -16.61
N VAL A 7 7.39 -18.80 -17.23
CA VAL A 7 7.07 -20.21 -16.93
C VAL A 7 8.24 -21.12 -17.29
N GLU A 8 8.78 -20.96 -18.49
CA GLU A 8 9.92 -21.74 -18.96
C GLU A 8 11.14 -21.55 -18.07
N GLN A 9 11.47 -20.30 -17.71
CA GLN A 9 12.66 -19.99 -16.91
C GLN A 9 12.51 -20.40 -15.45
N SER A 10 11.32 -20.24 -14.86
CA SER A 10 11.10 -20.55 -13.44
C SER A 10 10.86 -22.04 -13.17
N GLY A 11 10.45 -22.81 -14.19
CA GLY A 11 10.07 -24.22 -14.05
C GLY A 11 8.77 -24.46 -13.27
N TYR A 12 8.08 -23.40 -12.84
CA TYR A 12 6.80 -23.51 -12.15
C TYR A 12 5.62 -23.60 -13.12
N ALA A 13 4.51 -24.17 -12.64
CA ALA A 13 3.26 -24.20 -13.41
C ALA A 13 2.78 -22.79 -13.78
N LYS A 14 2.15 -22.66 -14.95
CA LYS A 14 1.62 -21.39 -15.46
C LYS A 14 0.66 -20.68 -14.51
N SER A 15 -0.17 -21.44 -13.78
CA SER A 15 -1.05 -20.88 -12.74
C SER A 15 -0.27 -20.25 -11.59
N THR A 16 0.79 -20.89 -11.12
CA THR A 16 1.68 -20.39 -10.06
C THR A 16 2.37 -19.10 -10.49
N VAL A 17 2.98 -19.09 -11.68
CA VAL A 17 3.66 -17.88 -12.22
C VAL A 17 2.66 -16.75 -12.43
N SER A 18 1.46 -17.03 -12.96
CA SER A 18 0.40 -16.03 -13.12
C SER A 18 -0.03 -15.40 -11.80
N THR A 19 -0.21 -16.22 -10.76
CA THR A 19 -0.57 -15.73 -9.41
C THR A 19 0.56 -14.90 -8.79
N ALA A 20 1.81 -15.33 -8.96
CA ALA A 20 2.98 -14.59 -8.49
C ALA A 20 3.08 -13.23 -9.20
N MET A 21 2.96 -13.19 -10.53
CA MET A 21 3.00 -11.94 -11.30
C MET A 21 1.88 -10.99 -10.92
N LYS A 22 0.64 -11.46 -10.74
CA LYS A 22 -0.45 -10.62 -10.22
C LYS A 22 -0.15 -10.02 -8.85
N THR A 23 0.50 -10.79 -7.98
CA THR A 23 0.88 -10.33 -6.65
C THR A 23 1.99 -9.29 -6.73
N MET A 24 3.01 -9.53 -7.55
CA MET A 24 4.09 -8.58 -7.78
C MET A 24 3.57 -7.29 -8.45
N GLU A 25 2.61 -7.39 -9.37
CA GLU A 25 1.98 -6.24 -10.02
C GLU A 25 1.19 -5.40 -9.01
N ARG A 26 0.40 -6.05 -8.14
CA ARG A 26 -0.32 -5.38 -7.04
C ARG A 26 0.64 -4.68 -6.08
N LEU A 27 1.81 -5.28 -5.82
CA LEU A 27 2.85 -4.69 -4.98
C LEU A 27 3.74 -3.69 -5.73
N HIS A 28 3.43 -3.35 -6.98
CA HIS A 28 4.19 -2.42 -7.82
C HIS A 28 5.63 -2.86 -8.15
N LEU A 29 5.97 -4.14 -7.90
CA LEU A 29 7.29 -4.71 -8.18
C LEU A 29 7.48 -5.04 -9.66
N VAL A 30 6.39 -5.24 -10.40
CA VAL A 30 6.42 -5.46 -11.84
C VAL A 30 5.31 -4.68 -12.52
N HIS A 31 5.57 -4.26 -13.76
CA HIS A 31 4.60 -3.60 -14.62
C HIS A 31 4.17 -4.52 -15.74
N ARG A 32 2.86 -4.66 -15.93
CA ARG A 32 2.32 -5.36 -17.08
C ARG A 32 2.31 -4.44 -18.30
N ARG A 33 2.90 -4.91 -19.40
CA ARG A 33 2.94 -4.23 -20.70
C ARG A 33 2.26 -5.09 -21.77
N SER A 34 1.59 -4.40 -22.68
CA SER A 34 1.10 -4.99 -23.94
C SER A 34 1.99 -4.48 -25.07
N ILE A 35 2.59 -5.39 -25.83
CA ILE A 35 3.45 -5.03 -26.96
C ILE A 35 2.59 -5.00 -28.23
N PRO A 36 2.58 -3.90 -29.00
CA PRO A 36 1.87 -3.84 -30.27
C PRO A 36 2.33 -4.95 -31.23
N GLY A 37 1.39 -5.66 -31.85
CA GLY A 37 1.69 -6.76 -32.78
C GLY A 37 1.79 -8.15 -32.15
N GLU A 38 1.92 -8.26 -30.82
CA GLU A 38 2.05 -9.54 -30.09
C GLU A 38 0.70 -10.14 -29.63
N GLY A 39 -0.41 -9.56 -30.04
CA GLY A 39 -1.76 -10.01 -29.68
C GLY A 39 -2.11 -9.76 -28.21
N LYS A 40 -2.77 -10.73 -27.56
CA LYS A 40 -3.25 -10.65 -26.16
C LYS A 40 -2.21 -11.12 -25.12
N LYS A 41 -0.95 -11.31 -25.51
CA LYS A 41 0.11 -11.77 -24.61
C LYS A 41 0.44 -10.71 -23.56
N ALA A 42 0.58 -11.14 -22.31
CA ALA A 42 1.02 -10.29 -21.21
C ALA A 42 2.55 -10.33 -21.12
N TYR A 43 3.17 -9.16 -21.14
CA TYR A 43 4.58 -8.99 -20.86
C TYR A 43 4.74 -8.28 -19.51
N TYR A 44 5.81 -8.63 -18.80
CA TYR A 44 6.16 -8.06 -17.51
C TYR A 44 7.57 -7.48 -17.55
N GLU A 45 7.72 -6.36 -16.86
CA GLU A 45 8.96 -5.62 -16.66
C GLU A 45 9.11 -5.37 -15.16
N ALA A 46 10.28 -5.65 -14.59
CA ALA A 46 10.52 -5.41 -13.18
C ALA A 46 10.73 -3.91 -12.92
N GLU A 47 10.13 -3.40 -11.84
CA GLU A 47 10.47 -2.07 -11.34
C GLU A 47 11.87 -2.11 -10.73
N THR A 48 12.70 -1.14 -11.09
CA THR A 48 14.10 -1.04 -10.65
C THR A 48 14.30 0.03 -9.59
N ASP A 49 13.36 0.98 -9.49
CA ASP A 49 13.35 1.99 -8.45
C ASP A 49 12.52 1.52 -7.25
N PHE A 50 13.21 1.01 -6.22
CA PHE A 50 12.58 0.59 -4.97
C PHE A 50 11.80 1.71 -4.29
N TRP A 51 12.24 2.96 -4.39
CA TRP A 51 11.51 4.07 -3.78
C TRP A 51 10.19 4.31 -4.50
N HIS A 52 10.19 4.23 -5.84
CA HIS A 52 8.97 4.29 -6.62
C HIS A 52 7.98 3.18 -6.20
N VAL A 53 8.46 1.94 -6.05
CA VAL A 53 7.63 0.82 -5.55
C VAL A 53 6.99 1.18 -4.21
N LEU A 54 7.81 1.64 -3.25
CA LEU A 54 7.33 1.96 -1.91
C LEU A 54 6.30 3.10 -1.94
N GLN A 55 6.55 4.16 -2.72
CA GLN A 55 5.63 5.28 -2.84
C GLN A 55 4.29 4.84 -3.45
N GLU A 56 4.31 4.06 -4.52
CA GLU A 56 3.08 3.58 -5.16
C GLU A 56 2.32 2.63 -4.23
N PHE A 57 3.02 1.73 -3.53
CA PHE A 57 2.40 0.84 -2.54
C PHE A 57 1.73 1.63 -1.40
N LEU A 58 2.43 2.60 -0.81
CA LEU A 58 1.88 3.45 0.25
C LEU A 58 0.68 4.26 -0.24
N ARG A 59 0.77 4.81 -1.46
CA ARG A 59 -0.28 5.66 -2.05
C ARG A 59 -1.52 4.89 -2.49
N ARG A 60 -1.36 3.68 -3.03
CA ARG A 60 -2.48 2.95 -3.63
C ARG A 60 -3.09 1.90 -2.72
N GLU A 61 -2.25 1.21 -1.95
CA GLU A 61 -2.70 0.12 -1.10
C GLU A 61 -2.92 0.61 0.33
N VAL A 62 -1.90 1.22 0.95
CA VAL A 62 -1.99 1.63 2.37
C VAL A 62 -2.95 2.78 2.59
N GLN A 63 -2.90 3.82 1.75
CA GLN A 63 -3.82 4.96 1.87
C GLN A 63 -5.29 4.52 1.68
N ARG A 64 -5.55 3.61 0.75
CA ARG A 64 -6.89 3.06 0.55
C ARG A 64 -7.37 2.29 1.78
N GLU A 65 -6.50 1.49 2.38
CA GLU A 65 -6.83 0.75 3.60
C GLU A 65 -7.15 1.70 4.77
N ILE A 66 -6.34 2.75 4.96
CA ILE A 66 -6.58 3.78 5.97
C ILE A 66 -7.94 4.46 5.74
N ASP A 67 -8.26 4.82 4.50
CA ASP A 67 -9.55 5.45 4.16
C ASP A 67 -10.73 4.53 4.47
N VAL A 68 -10.63 3.24 4.12
CA VAL A 68 -11.68 2.24 4.40
C VAL A 68 -11.88 2.07 5.91
N MET A 69 -10.79 1.91 6.65
CA MET A 69 -10.84 1.71 8.10
C MET A 69 -11.34 2.94 8.84
N THR A 70 -10.93 4.14 8.43
CA THR A 70 -11.40 5.40 9.01
C THR A 70 -12.92 5.53 8.85
N ARG A 71 -13.45 5.28 7.65
CA ARG A 71 -14.91 5.31 7.41
C ARG A 71 -15.67 4.26 8.21
N ALA A 72 -15.11 3.06 8.36
CA ALA A 72 -15.71 2.01 9.17
C ALA A 72 -15.77 2.41 10.65
N LEU A 73 -14.70 3.01 11.17
CA LEU A 73 -14.64 3.51 12.55
C LEU A 73 -15.60 4.69 12.77
N GLU A 74 -15.71 5.63 11.83
CA GLU A 74 -16.70 6.72 11.88
C GLU A 74 -18.14 6.18 11.91
N SER A 75 -18.43 5.16 11.10
CA SER A 75 -19.75 4.53 11.09
C SER A 75 -20.04 3.75 12.37
N ALA A 76 -19.02 3.11 12.96
CA ALA A 76 -19.16 2.40 14.23
C ALA A 76 -19.37 3.36 15.40
N GLU A 77 -18.61 4.46 15.46
CA GLU A 77 -18.77 5.52 16.47
C GLU A 77 -20.20 6.09 16.43
N ALA A 78 -20.69 6.48 15.25
CA ALA A 78 -22.04 7.03 15.11
C ALA A 78 -23.16 6.05 15.54
N GLN A 79 -22.94 4.74 15.39
CA GLN A 79 -23.90 3.73 15.86
C GLN A 79 -23.89 3.61 17.38
N LEU A 80 -22.71 3.62 17.99
CA LEU A 80 -22.55 3.46 19.44
C LEU A 80 -22.96 4.71 20.23
N GLU A 81 -22.78 5.92 19.68
CA GLU A 81 -23.26 7.16 20.29
C GLU A 81 -24.78 7.18 20.52
N SER A 82 -25.54 6.34 19.81
CA SER A 82 -26.99 6.21 19.99
C SER A 82 -27.42 5.21 21.07
N ILE A 83 -26.46 4.51 21.68
CA ILE A 83 -26.69 3.43 22.64
C ILE A 83 -26.24 3.87 24.03
N ASP A 84 -27.18 3.95 24.97
CA ASP A 84 -26.88 4.28 26.37
C ASP A 84 -26.57 3.00 27.15
N SER A 85 -25.28 2.65 27.23
CA SER A 85 -24.79 1.53 28.06
C SER A 85 -23.30 1.69 28.36
N GLU A 86 -22.87 1.26 29.55
CA GLU A 86 -21.46 1.28 29.97
C GLU A 86 -20.53 0.54 28.98
N ARG A 87 -21.02 -0.54 28.38
CA ARG A 87 -20.28 -1.27 27.33
C ARG A 87 -20.11 -0.46 26.04
N ALA A 88 -21.11 0.34 25.67
CA ALA A 88 -21.02 1.20 24.49
C ALA A 88 -20.01 2.34 24.73
N ASP A 89 -19.91 2.85 25.96
CA ASP A 89 -18.90 3.86 26.33
C ASP A 89 -17.47 3.30 26.23
N ASP A 90 -17.23 2.08 26.72
CA ASP A 90 -15.95 1.39 26.60
C ASP A 90 -15.56 1.18 25.12
N ASP A 91 -16.50 0.67 24.30
CA ASP A 91 -16.29 0.44 22.87
C ASP A 91 -16.02 1.76 22.11
N LEU A 92 -16.70 2.86 22.50
CA LEU A 92 -16.46 4.21 21.96
C LEU A 92 -15.04 4.71 22.25
N GLU A 93 -14.53 4.50 23.47
CA GLU A 93 -13.16 4.88 23.83
C GLU A 93 -12.14 4.12 22.96
N GLN A 94 -12.36 2.82 22.77
CA GLN A 94 -11.49 2.00 21.91
C GLN A 94 -11.53 2.48 20.45
N ILE A 95 -12.71 2.80 19.92
CA ILE A 95 -12.85 3.32 18.55
C ILE A 95 -12.12 4.66 18.39
N ARG A 96 -12.27 5.59 19.36
CA ARG A 96 -11.58 6.89 19.32
C ARG A 96 -10.07 6.74 19.33
N SER A 97 -9.53 5.83 20.15
CA SER A 97 -8.11 5.47 20.15
C SER A 97 -7.64 4.96 18.79
N LEU A 98 -8.42 4.04 18.17
CA LEU A 98 -8.11 3.52 16.83
C LEU A 98 -8.16 4.64 15.78
N LYS A 99 -9.14 5.54 15.81
CA LYS A 99 -9.21 6.68 14.89
C LYS A 99 -7.96 7.54 14.97
N THR A 100 -7.52 7.90 16.18
CA THR A 100 -6.27 8.66 16.38
C THR A 100 -5.05 7.92 15.82
N MET A 101 -4.99 6.60 15.94
CA MET A 101 -3.93 5.79 15.34
C MET A 101 -3.95 5.86 13.79
N TYR A 102 -5.12 5.75 13.18
CA TYR A 102 -5.27 5.84 11.72
C TYR A 102 -4.96 7.25 11.19
N GLU A 103 -5.34 8.31 11.89
CA GLU A 103 -4.98 9.70 11.55
C GLU A 103 -3.47 9.94 11.57
N ARG A 104 -2.77 9.40 12.58
CA ARG A 104 -1.30 9.44 12.65
C ARG A 104 -0.68 8.66 11.50
N SER A 105 -1.24 7.51 11.17
CA SER A 105 -0.79 6.67 10.06
C SER A 105 -0.98 7.39 8.72
N GLN A 106 -2.11 8.07 8.52
CA GLN A 106 -2.38 8.87 7.33
C GLN A 106 -1.35 10.00 7.16
N THR A 107 -1.03 10.69 8.26
CA THR A 107 -0.03 11.75 8.26
C THR A 107 1.34 11.21 7.85
N LEU A 108 1.76 10.07 8.41
CA LEU A 108 3.02 9.43 8.05
C LEU A 108 3.05 9.01 6.57
N VAL A 109 1.98 8.39 6.07
CA VAL A 109 1.85 7.98 4.66
C VAL A 109 1.92 9.20 3.73
N ASN A 110 1.25 10.31 4.07
CA ASN A 110 1.31 11.55 3.29
C ASN A 110 2.73 12.13 3.23
N VAL A 111 3.48 12.08 4.35
CA VAL A 111 4.87 12.55 4.39
C VAL A 111 5.76 11.67 3.52
N LEU A 112 5.64 10.35 3.63
CA LEU A 112 6.45 9.39 2.88
C LEU A 112 6.16 9.43 1.37
N THR A 113 4.90 9.63 0.99
CA THR A 113 4.50 9.71 -0.43
C THR A 113 4.78 11.08 -1.05
N GLY A 114 4.71 12.18 -0.28
CA GLY A 114 5.00 13.54 -0.76
C GLY A 114 6.49 13.90 -0.79
N SER A 115 7.36 13.12 -0.15
CA SER A 115 8.79 13.40 -0.06
C SER A 115 9.60 12.57 -1.08
N SER A 116 10.55 13.21 -1.76
CA SER A 116 11.57 12.49 -2.53
C SER A 116 12.60 11.86 -1.59
N THR A 117 13.22 10.75 -1.99
CA THR A 117 14.35 10.11 -1.28
C THR A 117 15.41 11.12 -0.85
N GLU A 118 15.75 12.05 -1.74
CA GLU A 118 16.77 13.08 -1.56
C GLU A 118 16.39 14.06 -0.43
N ARG A 119 15.09 14.36 -0.28
CA ARG A 119 14.60 15.22 0.79
C ARG A 119 14.65 14.51 2.15
N LEU A 120 14.28 13.23 2.20
CA LEU A 120 14.29 12.45 3.44
C LEU A 120 15.72 12.16 3.94
N THR A 121 16.62 11.78 3.03
CA THR A 121 18.04 11.62 3.36
C THR A 121 18.68 12.95 3.77
N GLY A 122 18.30 14.06 3.13
CA GLY A 122 18.72 15.40 3.53
C GLY A 122 18.27 15.79 4.95
N LEU A 123 17.04 15.45 5.34
CA LEU A 123 16.51 15.71 6.69
C LEU A 123 17.18 14.85 7.76
N LEU A 124 17.35 13.55 7.49
CA LEU A 124 18.04 12.63 8.39
C LEU A 124 19.50 13.05 8.64
N ASN A 125 20.20 13.48 7.59
CA ASN A 125 21.58 13.96 7.72
C ASN A 125 21.70 15.28 8.49
N ARG A 126 20.65 16.12 8.50
CA ARG A 126 20.62 17.34 9.31
C ARG A 126 20.38 17.02 10.79
N LEU A 127 19.47 16.10 11.10
CA LEU A 127 19.21 15.67 12.48
C LEU A 127 20.42 14.95 13.10
N ARG A 128 21.15 14.16 12.31
CA ARG A 128 22.39 13.49 12.76
C ARG A 128 23.58 14.44 12.93
N ARG A 129 23.53 15.66 12.39
CA ARG A 129 24.56 16.70 12.58
C ARG A 129 24.23 17.69 13.70
N SER A 130 23.05 17.59 14.30
CA SER A 130 22.64 18.42 15.44
C SER A 130 22.86 17.75 16.81
N GLU A 131 23.53 16.59 16.85
CA GLU A 131 24.14 15.97 18.03
C GLU A 131 25.67 16.08 17.91
#